data_AF-A0A8S9BNT0-F1
#
_entry.id   AF-A0A8S9BNT0-F1
#
_cell.length_a   1.000
_cell.length_b   1.000
_cell.length_c   1.000
_cell.angle_alpha   90.00
_cell.angle_beta   90.00
_cell.angle_gamma   90.00
#
_symmetry.space_group_name_H-M   'P 1'
#
loop_
_entity.id
_entity.type
_entity.pdbx_description
1 polymer ?
#
loop_
_entity_poly.entity_id
_entity_poly.type
_entity_poly.pdbx_seq_one_letter_code
_entity_poly.pdbx_strand_id
1 'polypeptide(L)'
;MNIGSLRPLVKDQPNETLLFSLSEDSQLLKTQSQEFSEKFDYRNSKIAFFFETVNSPTAIETVPDKWELKGPPALLVSEGSATCGLSHREGDWPLYSLQRDHSRLVKFSSNVESEYSKVIGVLREMVDTAISS
;
A
#
# COMPACT_ATOMS: atom_id res chain seq x y z
N MET A 1 -0.71 -2.00 6.98
CA MET A 1 -1.38 -0.68 6.88
C MET A 1 -1.43 -0.01 8.25
N ASN A 2 -1.33 1.32 8.29
CA ASN A 2 -1.65 2.06 9.51
C ASN A 2 -3.18 2.08 9.70
N ILE A 3 -3.67 1.25 10.59
CA ILE A 3 -5.10 1.07 10.86
C ILE A 3 -5.62 1.94 12.01
N GLY A 4 -4.77 2.76 12.64
CA GLY A 4 -5.13 3.49 13.86
C GLY A 4 -6.35 4.38 13.69
N SER A 5 -6.45 5.04 12.53
CA SER A 5 -7.59 5.87 12.11
C SER A 5 -8.86 5.10 11.79
N LEU A 6 -8.76 3.79 11.54
CA LEU A 6 -9.89 2.93 11.15
C LEU A 6 -10.48 2.18 12.34
N ARG A 7 -9.74 2.04 13.44
CA ARG A 7 -10.22 1.34 14.65
C ARG A 7 -11.55 1.89 15.19
N PRO A 8 -11.75 3.22 15.29
CA PRO A 8 -13.01 3.76 15.79
C PRO A 8 -14.22 3.38 14.92
N LEU A 9 -14.04 3.18 13.61
CA LEU A 9 -15.11 2.83 12.67
C LEU A 9 -15.66 1.42 12.88
N VAL A 10 -14.85 0.52 13.42
CA VAL A 10 -15.15 -0.91 13.52
C VAL A 10 -15.27 -1.40 14.96
N LYS A 11 -15.21 -0.48 15.93
CA LYS A 11 -15.27 -0.83 17.33
C LYS A 11 -16.59 -1.56 17.63
N ASP A 12 -16.49 -2.74 18.25
CA ASP A 12 -17.63 -3.60 18.58
C ASP A 12 -18.41 -4.10 17.35
N GLN A 13 -17.82 -4.00 16.15
CA GLN A 13 -18.40 -4.48 14.90
C GLN A 13 -17.73 -5.80 14.46
N PRO A 14 -18.43 -6.67 13.70
CA PRO A 14 -17.89 -7.97 13.26
C PRO A 14 -16.61 -7.88 12.41
N ASN A 15 -16.34 -6.74 11.79
CA ASN A 15 -15.17 -6.50 10.94
C ASN A 15 -13.93 -6.04 11.72
N GLU A 16 -13.99 -5.92 13.04
CA GLU A 16 -12.85 -5.53 13.87
C GLU A 16 -11.65 -6.47 13.69
N THR A 17 -11.86 -7.78 13.80
CA THR A 17 -10.80 -8.79 13.60
C THR A 17 -10.17 -8.70 12.21
N LEU A 18 -10.98 -8.45 11.17
CA LEU A 18 -10.49 -8.25 9.82
C LEU A 18 -9.56 -7.03 9.76
N LEU A 19 -9.94 -5.90 10.37
CA LEU A 19 -9.10 -4.71 10.38
C LEU A 19 -7.74 -4.96 11.04
N PHE A 20 -7.71 -5.66 12.18
CA PHE A 20 -6.46 -6.01 12.85
C PHE A 20 -5.56 -6.90 11.98
N SER A 21 -6.14 -7.81 11.19
CA SER A 21 -5.40 -8.66 10.27
C SER A 21 -4.72 -7.90 9.12
N LEU A 22 -5.15 -6.66 8.85
CA LEU A 22 -4.58 -5.77 7.83
C LEU A 22 -3.53 -4.78 8.39
N SER A 23 -3.31 -4.81 9.71
CA SER A 23 -2.30 -3.96 10.34
C SER A 23 -0.88 -4.29 9.87
N GLU A 24 0.01 -3.30 9.87
CA GLU A 24 1.43 -3.50 9.51
C GLU A 24 2.14 -4.53 10.40
N ASP A 25 1.71 -4.66 11.66
CA ASP A 25 2.24 -5.65 12.60
C ASP A 25 1.58 -7.03 12.52
N SER A 26 0.63 -7.22 11.60
CA SER A 26 -0.14 -8.45 11.46
C SER A 26 0.77 -9.66 11.19
N GLN A 27 0.72 -10.64 12.11
CA GLN A 27 1.41 -11.90 11.94
C GLN A 27 0.93 -12.65 10.68
N LEU A 28 -0.35 -12.52 10.35
CA LEU A 28 -0.93 -13.13 9.15
C LEU A 28 -0.24 -12.59 7.89
N LEU A 29 -0.08 -11.27 7.77
CA LEU A 29 0.57 -10.66 6.60
C LEU A 29 2.05 -11.03 6.53
N LYS A 30 2.74 -11.10 7.68
CA LYS A 30 4.15 -11.56 7.75
C LYS A 30 4.30 -12.99 7.25
N THR A 31 3.43 -13.90 7.70
CA THR A 31 3.42 -15.29 7.24
C THR A 31 3.09 -15.39 5.76
N GLN A 32 2.07 -14.67 5.26
CA GLN A 32 1.74 -14.65 3.83
C GLN A 32 2.90 -14.12 2.98
N SER A 33 3.63 -13.12 3.47
CA SER A 33 4.78 -12.53 2.80
C SER A 33 5.96 -13.51 2.69
N GLN A 34 6.23 -14.26 3.76
CA GLN A 34 7.22 -15.35 3.77
C GLN A 34 6.81 -16.48 2.81
N GLU A 35 5.57 -16.96 2.90
CA GLU A 35 5.05 -18.00 2.02
C GLU A 35 5.05 -17.57 0.55
N PHE A 36 4.71 -16.32 0.27
CA PHE A 36 4.78 -15.76 -1.07
C PHE A 36 6.22 -15.85 -1.59
N SER A 37 7.20 -15.43 -0.79
CA SER A 37 8.60 -15.53 -1.17
C SER A 37 9.01 -16.98 -1.44
N GLU A 38 8.65 -17.91 -0.55
CA GLU A 38 8.98 -19.34 -0.71
C GLU A 38 8.34 -19.98 -1.95
N LYS A 39 7.07 -19.66 -2.24
CA LYS A 39 6.31 -20.25 -3.34
C LYS A 39 6.51 -19.53 -4.67
N PHE A 40 6.88 -18.25 -4.64
CA PHE A 40 7.17 -17.42 -5.81
C PHE A 40 8.69 -17.24 -5.90
N ASP A 41 9.37 -18.28 -6.38
CA ASP A 41 10.84 -18.34 -6.52
C ASP A 41 11.32 -17.99 -7.95
N TYR A 42 10.43 -17.44 -8.77
CA TYR A 42 10.72 -17.01 -10.14
C TYR A 42 11.74 -15.87 -10.18
N ARG A 43 13.02 -16.21 -10.38
CA ARG A 43 14.13 -15.25 -10.44
C ARG A 43 14.07 -14.27 -11.61
N ASN A 44 13.29 -14.59 -12.64
CA ASN A 44 13.05 -13.74 -13.79
C ASN A 44 11.81 -12.83 -13.63
N SER A 45 11.13 -12.88 -12.48
CA SER A 45 9.99 -12.01 -12.20
C SER A 45 10.44 -10.67 -11.63
N LYS A 46 9.71 -9.60 -11.98
CA LYS A 46 9.84 -8.26 -11.41
C LYS A 46 8.59 -7.92 -10.61
N ILE A 47 8.77 -7.37 -9.41
CA ILE A 47 7.74 -6.80 -8.53
C ILE A 47 8.21 -5.40 -8.18
N ALA A 48 7.31 -4.44 -8.31
CA ALA A 48 7.55 -3.06 -7.97
C ALA A 48 6.59 -2.66 -6.84
N PHE A 49 7.10 -1.93 -5.86
CA PHE A 49 6.31 -1.45 -4.73
C PHE A 49 6.07 0.05 -4.85
N PHE A 50 4.84 0.48 -4.59
CA PHE A 50 4.46 1.89 -4.58
C PHE A 50 3.88 2.27 -3.22
N PHE A 51 4.32 3.39 -2.67
CA PHE A 51 3.85 3.87 -1.37
C PHE A 51 3.59 5.38 -1.37
N GLU A 52 2.77 5.83 -0.43
CA GLU A 52 2.40 7.24 -0.28
C GLU A 52 3.47 8.03 0.47
N THR A 53 3.57 9.33 0.15
CA THR A 53 4.39 10.29 0.91
C THR A 53 3.59 11.49 1.41
N VAL A 54 2.30 11.56 1.08
CA VAL A 54 1.38 12.59 1.57
C VAL A 54 0.38 11.95 2.50
N ASN A 55 0.22 12.52 3.70
CA ASN A 55 -0.74 12.01 4.68
C ASN A 55 -2.18 12.11 4.14
N SER A 56 -2.94 11.05 4.36
CA SER A 56 -4.35 10.98 3.99
C SER A 56 -5.24 11.58 5.09
N PRO A 57 -6.34 12.27 4.73
CA PRO A 57 -7.35 12.62 5.72
C PRO A 57 -7.97 11.35 6.29
N THR A 58 -8.25 11.34 7.59
CA THR A 58 -8.75 10.16 8.30
C THR A 58 -10.19 10.33 8.74
N ALA A 59 -10.89 9.22 8.95
CA ALA A 59 -12.26 9.26 9.41
C ALA A 59 -12.33 9.67 10.89
N ILE A 60 -13.24 10.58 11.20
CA ILE A 60 -13.63 10.92 12.57
C ILE A 60 -15.15 11.03 12.65
N GLU A 61 -15.71 10.58 13.76
CA GLU A 61 -17.11 10.79 14.08
C GLU A 61 -17.30 12.25 14.51
N THR A 62 -18.03 13.02 13.71
CA THR A 62 -18.24 14.46 13.96
C THR A 62 -19.47 14.72 14.82
N VAL A 63 -20.49 13.89 14.65
CA VAL A 63 -21.69 13.74 15.49
C VAL A 63 -22.07 12.26 15.47
N PRO A 64 -22.92 11.77 16.41
CA PRO A 64 -23.29 10.36 16.45
C PRO A 64 -23.74 9.83 15.09
N ASP A 65 -23.17 8.70 14.68
CA ASP A 65 -23.39 8.02 13.39
C ASP A 65 -23.01 8.82 12.13
N LYS A 66 -22.26 9.93 12.27
CA LYS A 66 -21.80 10.75 11.14
C LYS A 66 -20.28 10.82 11.05
N TRP A 67 -19.75 10.08 10.09
CA TRP A 67 -18.32 10.01 9.81
C TRP A 67 -17.91 10.97 8.69
N GLU A 68 -16.87 11.76 8.94
CA GLU A 68 -16.27 12.66 7.96
C GLU A 68 -14.76 12.46 7.90
N LEU A 69 -14.14 12.72 6.74
CA LEU A 69 -12.68 12.68 6.56
C LEU A 69 -12.02 13.97 7.09
N LYS A 70 -12.25 14.27 8.37
CA LYS A 70 -11.73 15.46 9.08
C LYS A 70 -10.85 15.10 10.28
N GLY A 71 -10.51 13.82 10.42
CA GLY A 71 -9.61 13.35 11.47
C GLY A 71 -8.16 13.78 11.22
N PRO A 72 -7.28 13.57 12.21
CA PRO A 72 -5.85 13.85 12.09
C PRO A 72 -5.25 13.12 10.88
N PRO A 73 -4.55 13.82 9.98
CA PRO A 73 -4.03 13.20 8.77
C PRO A 73 -2.95 12.17 9.13
N ALA A 74 -2.95 11.04 8.43
CA ALA A 74 -2.03 9.93 8.69
C ALA A 74 -1.54 9.27 7.40
N LEU A 75 -0.33 8.73 7.44
CA LEU A 75 0.18 7.85 6.39
C LEU A 75 -0.43 6.46 6.59
N LEU A 76 -1.28 6.04 5.66
CA LEU A 76 -2.00 4.77 5.67
C LEU A 76 -1.17 3.63 5.07
N VAL A 77 -0.45 3.92 3.97
CA VAL A 77 0.41 2.95 3.27
C VAL A 77 1.86 3.46 3.25
N SER A 78 2.55 3.25 4.37
CA SER A 78 4.00 3.44 4.47
C SER A 78 4.77 2.50 3.53
N GLU A 79 6.05 2.76 3.36
CA GLU A 79 6.99 1.83 2.70
C GLU A 79 6.91 0.42 3.32
N GLY A 80 7.00 0.31 4.66
CA GLY A 80 6.90 -0.96 5.38
C GLY A 80 5.56 -1.67 5.17
N SER A 81 4.47 -0.91 5.09
CA SER A 81 3.16 -1.46 4.75
C SER A 81 3.07 -1.93 3.31
N ALA A 82 3.68 -1.22 2.35
CA ALA A 82 3.65 -1.59 0.94
C ALA A 82 4.50 -2.83 0.66
N THR A 83 5.57 -3.03 1.41
CA THR A 83 6.46 -4.20 1.30
C THR A 83 6.06 -5.35 2.22
N CYS A 84 5.01 -5.20 3.04
CA CYS A 84 4.64 -6.16 4.10
C CYS A 84 5.83 -6.53 5.02
N GLY A 85 6.71 -5.57 5.28
CA GLY A 85 7.92 -5.80 6.08
C GLY A 85 8.92 -6.77 5.46
N LEU A 86 8.84 -7.02 4.14
CA LEU A 86 9.90 -7.75 3.42
C LEU A 86 11.20 -6.97 3.56
N SER A 87 12.05 -7.42 4.48
CA SER A 87 13.45 -7.04 4.50
C SER A 87 14.10 -7.69 3.28
N HIS A 88 14.14 -6.96 2.17
CA HIS A 88 15.05 -7.15 1.04
C HIS A 88 15.43 -8.62 0.78
N ARG A 89 14.63 -9.32 -0.02
CA ARG A 89 15.12 -10.55 -0.66
C ARG A 89 16.29 -10.14 -1.56
N GLU A 90 17.35 -10.95 -1.62
CA GLU A 90 18.48 -10.75 -2.54
C GLU A 90 17.96 -10.46 -3.97
N GLY A 91 18.06 -9.19 -4.36
CA GLY A 91 17.38 -8.64 -5.53
C GLY A 91 16.53 -7.43 -5.11
N ASP A 92 17.12 -6.24 -5.14
CA ASP A 92 16.47 -4.94 -4.88
C ASP A 92 15.21 -4.80 -5.74
N TRP A 93 14.06 -5.27 -5.24
CA TRP A 93 12.78 -4.97 -5.85
C TRP A 93 12.60 -3.47 -5.79
N PRO A 94 12.34 -2.78 -6.90
CA PRO A 94 12.34 -1.34 -6.89
C PRO A 94 11.17 -0.79 -6.06
N LEU A 95 11.50 0.16 -5.16
CA LEU A 95 10.56 0.89 -4.34
C LEU A 95 10.37 2.30 -4.92
N TYR A 96 9.11 2.68 -5.13
CA TYR A 96 8.74 3.95 -5.72
C TYR A 96 7.85 4.74 -4.77
N SER A 97 8.35 5.89 -4.34
CA SER A 97 7.55 6.86 -3.60
C SER A 97 6.66 7.65 -4.55
N LEU A 98 5.38 7.76 -4.21
CA LEU A 98 4.43 8.60 -4.92
C LEU A 98 4.07 9.81 -4.05
N GLN A 99 4.12 11.01 -4.63
CA GLN A 99 3.70 12.25 -3.95
C GLN A 99 2.18 12.37 -3.92
N ARG A 100 1.53 11.42 -3.24
CA ARG A 100 0.09 11.20 -3.20
C ARG A 100 -0.33 10.71 -1.83
N ASP A 101 -1.58 11.01 -1.50
CA ASP A 101 -2.33 10.35 -0.43
C ASP A 101 -2.91 9.02 -0.92
N HIS A 102 -3.41 8.21 0.01
CA HIS A 102 -3.97 6.89 -0.22
C HIS A 102 -5.07 6.90 -1.29
N SER A 103 -5.96 7.89 -1.24
CA SER A 103 -7.14 7.96 -2.11
C SER A 103 -6.79 8.21 -3.57
N ARG A 104 -5.59 8.76 -3.81
CA ARG A 104 -5.05 9.14 -5.12
C ARG A 104 -3.91 8.25 -5.60
N LEU A 105 -3.46 7.30 -4.79
CA LEU A 105 -2.27 6.47 -5.08
C LEU A 105 -2.39 5.71 -6.42
N VAL A 106 -3.60 5.22 -6.73
CA VAL A 106 -3.91 4.45 -7.96
C VAL A 106 -4.78 5.23 -8.94
N LYS A 107 -4.92 6.55 -8.75
CA LYS A 107 -5.82 7.40 -9.56
C LYS A 107 -5.03 8.52 -10.21
N PHE A 108 -5.10 8.56 -11.54
CA PHE A 108 -4.49 9.58 -12.36
C PHE A 108 -5.60 10.30 -13.12
N SER A 109 -5.66 11.60 -12.97
CA SER A 109 -6.65 12.46 -13.65
C SER A 109 -6.21 12.78 -15.08
N SER A 110 -4.90 12.69 -15.35
CA SER A 110 -4.34 12.91 -16.68
C SER A 110 -3.00 12.19 -16.87
N ASN A 111 -2.65 11.94 -18.13
CA ASN A 111 -1.37 11.35 -18.54
C ASN A 111 -0.18 12.30 -18.42
N VAL A 112 -0.41 13.60 -18.21
CA VAL A 112 0.66 14.58 -17.97
C VAL A 112 1.10 14.66 -16.51
N GLU A 113 0.42 13.94 -15.61
CA GLU A 113 0.81 13.91 -14.20
C GLU A 113 2.19 13.24 -14.03
N SER A 114 3.03 13.81 -13.16
CA SER A 114 4.36 13.28 -12.87
C SER A 114 4.28 11.84 -12.34
N GLU A 115 3.34 11.58 -11.44
CA GLU A 115 3.17 10.27 -10.81
C GLU A 115 2.65 9.22 -11.81
N TYR A 116 1.80 9.64 -12.77
CA TYR A 116 1.39 8.77 -13.88
C TYR A 116 2.60 8.39 -14.73
N SER A 117 3.43 9.37 -15.07
CA SER A 117 4.64 9.17 -15.89
C SER A 117 5.64 8.24 -15.21
N LYS A 118 5.78 8.31 -13.88
CA LYS A 118 6.58 7.36 -13.10
C LYS A 118 6.02 5.94 -13.22
N VAL A 119 4.75 5.74 -12.89
CA VAL A 119 4.11 4.40 -12.89
C VAL A 119 4.13 3.77 -14.28
N ILE A 120 3.78 4.53 -15.33
CA ILE A 120 3.79 4.00 -16.70
C ILE A 120 5.22 3.69 -17.17
N GLY A 121 6.23 4.43 -16.70
CA GLY A 121 7.63 4.15 -16.99
C GLY A 121 8.05 2.78 -16.45
N VAL A 122 7.71 2.50 -15.19
CA VAL A 122 7.96 1.19 -14.55
C VAL A 122 7.24 0.07 -15.29
N LEU A 123 5.95 0.25 -15.60
CA LEU A 123 5.16 -0.77 -16.30
C LEU A 123 5.71 -1.06 -17.71
N ARG A 124 6.13 -0.02 -18.45
CA ARG A 124 6.75 -0.19 -19.76
C ARG A 124 8.05 -0.95 -19.66
N GLU A 125 8.91 -0.61 -18.71
CA GLU A 125 10.17 -1.33 -18.48
C GLU A 125 9.93 -2.82 -18.17
N MET A 126 8.92 -3.12 -17.35
CA MET A 126 8.54 -4.50 -17.04
C MET A 126 8.08 -5.25 -18.29
N VAL A 127 7.25 -4.63 -19.13
CA VAL A 127 6.78 -5.21 -20.39
C VAL A 127 7.93 -5.43 -21.37
N ASP A 128 8.79 -4.43 -21.57
CA ASP A 128 9.93 -4.51 -22.48
C ASP A 128 10.91 -5.61 -22.04
N THR A 129 11.13 -5.75 -20.73
CA THR A 129 11.94 -6.83 -20.16
C THR A 129 11.31 -8.20 -20.42
N ALA A 130 9.99 -8.34 -20.22
CA ALA A 130 9.28 -9.60 -20.38
C ALA A 130 9.18 -10.05 -21.85
N ILE A 131 9.16 -9.12 -22.81
CA ILE A 131 9.16 -9.44 -24.25
C ILE A 131 10.57 -9.78 -24.74
N SER A 132 11.60 -9.19 -24.14
CA SER A 132 13.01 -9.39 -24.54
C SER A 132 13.66 -10.63 -23.92
N SER A 133 12.99 -11.28 -22.96
CA SER A 133 13.44 -12.50 -22.26
C SER A 133 12.89 -13.77 -22.87
#